data_AF-J0KRW0-F1
#
_entry.id   AF-J0KRW0-F1
#
_cell.length_a   1.000
_cell.length_b   1.000
_cell.length_c   1.000
_cell.angle_alpha   90.00
_cell.angle_beta   90.00
_cell.angle_gamma   90.00
#
_symmetry.space_group_name_H-M   'P 1'
#
loop_
_entity.id
_entity.type
_entity.pdbx_description
1 polymer ?
#
loop_
_entity_poly.entity_id
_entity_poly.type
_entity_poly.pdbx_seq_one_letter_code
_entity_poly.pdbx_strand_id
1 'polypeptide(L)'
;MGKTTTDHTHHLPAIDWPTLLRRAPFFSAAIIDALCEEMPRGLAPHVRAVFDFDLFDAQVSNGGVDQYFRNVLLERGGDPGRVPASIAHNPALAGALPFVDEVHAIWRTIAPAYTAAAEREDDDEGDDGAPDCDAILAPHAERIEALQQRFFAAHHAIRQALEADIVRAPGHYFAMAAVPGLRGRGIEHVVQGGGAHRLRFDDGFPVGPNTLENEDGSCDVVWFSRDRTLVQAETSGWAGNRDRRWIHYPSQASGSWSFNFNGEGESVRQDSRSLGLTQHGVQEFLRADGRVANSAVYWHGQELRQEFFYPDGGLQLLTERTPEGNERHQRHWPGGQPHTDSVLQADGRTRYTRCLDAEGRDLAPGGNGRLVELLSLDDGMRQWREGALVAGYLHGPVVRMASHLDGTGARETERRNFDHGQAQDW
;
A
#
# COMPACT_ATOMS: atom_id res chain seq x y z
N MET A 1 -45.90 31.53 22.29
CA MET A 1 -45.20 31.46 20.99
C MET A 1 -43.80 32.00 21.18
N GLY A 2 -42.84 31.12 21.46
CA GLY A 2 -41.42 31.45 21.50
C GLY A 2 -40.70 30.25 20.90
N LYS A 3 -40.36 30.32 19.61
CA LYS A 3 -39.43 29.39 18.99
C LYS A 3 -38.05 29.77 19.51
N THR A 4 -37.56 29.04 20.50
CA THR A 4 -36.12 28.97 20.77
C THR A 4 -35.48 28.27 19.59
N THR A 5 -34.88 29.05 18.69
CA THR A 5 -33.85 28.59 17.77
C THR A 5 -32.71 28.03 18.60
N THR A 6 -32.59 26.71 18.66
CA THR A 6 -31.38 26.03 19.10
C THR A 6 -30.29 26.34 18.08
N ASP A 7 -29.40 27.25 18.47
CA ASP A 7 -28.15 27.50 17.77
C ASP A 7 -27.32 26.21 17.87
N HIS A 8 -27.28 25.43 16.80
CA HIS A 8 -26.48 24.20 16.75
C HIS A 8 -25.01 24.59 16.59
N THR A 9 -24.35 24.97 17.67
CA THR A 9 -22.89 25.12 17.70
C THR A 9 -22.28 23.76 17.38
N HIS A 10 -21.72 23.62 16.18
CA HIS A 10 -21.02 22.44 15.77
C HIS A 10 -19.81 22.18 16.70
N HIS A 11 -19.67 20.96 17.21
CA HIS A 11 -18.60 20.61 18.15
C HIS A 11 -17.49 19.78 17.49
N LEU A 12 -16.29 19.84 18.07
CA LEU A 12 -15.15 18.99 17.72
C LEU A 12 -15.05 17.83 18.72
N PRO A 13 -14.64 16.63 18.28
CA PRO A 13 -14.32 15.53 19.19
C PRO A 13 -13.20 15.93 20.15
N ALA A 14 -13.34 15.58 21.42
CA ALA A 14 -12.31 15.83 22.43
C ALA A 14 -11.24 14.73 22.39
N ILE A 15 -9.97 15.12 22.40
CA ILE A 15 -8.84 14.17 22.45
C ILE A 15 -7.65 14.77 23.20
N ASP A 16 -6.85 13.96 23.87
CA ASP A 16 -5.59 14.42 24.44
C ASP A 16 -4.37 14.07 23.56
N TRP A 17 -3.24 14.72 23.84
CA TRP A 17 -2.01 14.51 23.06
C TRP A 17 -1.49 13.07 23.10
N PRO A 18 -1.39 12.40 24.27
CA PRO A 18 -1.01 11.00 24.31
C PRO A 18 -1.88 10.11 23.41
N THR A 19 -3.21 10.25 23.48
CA THR A 19 -4.16 9.46 22.69
C THR A 19 -4.01 9.73 21.20
N LEU A 20 -3.90 11.00 20.80
CA LEU A 20 -3.73 11.38 19.40
C LEU A 20 -2.40 10.88 18.83
N LEU A 21 -1.30 11.02 19.58
CA LEU A 21 0.03 10.57 19.13
C LEU A 21 0.11 9.06 18.94
N ARG A 22 -0.62 8.26 19.73
CA ARG A 22 -0.72 6.81 19.55
C ARG A 22 -1.36 6.40 18.22
N ARG A 23 -2.05 7.30 17.51
CA ARG A 23 -2.60 7.04 16.18
C ARG A 23 -1.63 7.32 15.05
N ALA A 24 -0.43 7.83 15.34
CA ALA A 24 0.56 8.09 14.29
C ALA A 24 0.89 6.82 13.47
N PRO A 25 1.05 6.93 12.14
CA PRO A 25 0.94 8.15 11.33
C PRO A 25 -0.49 8.45 10.80
N PHE A 26 -1.51 7.73 11.25
CA PHE A 26 -2.90 7.78 10.75
C PHE A 26 -3.84 8.45 11.77
N PHE A 27 -3.73 9.77 11.91
CA PHE A 27 -4.50 10.57 12.87
C PHE A 27 -5.99 10.65 12.53
N SER A 28 -6.39 10.45 11.26
CA SER A 28 -7.82 10.41 10.92
C SER A 28 -8.55 9.28 11.63
N ALA A 29 -7.86 8.19 11.99
CA ALA A 29 -8.45 7.08 12.76
C ALA A 29 -8.98 7.55 14.13
N ALA A 30 -8.30 8.50 14.79
CA ALA A 30 -8.78 9.08 16.05
C ALA A 30 -10.14 9.77 15.91
N ILE A 31 -10.46 10.31 14.72
CA ILE A 31 -11.78 10.88 14.45
C ILE A 31 -12.81 9.76 14.47
N ILE A 32 -12.58 8.67 13.75
CA ILE A 32 -13.51 7.55 13.69
C ILE A 32 -13.72 6.90 15.06
N ASP A 33 -12.63 6.66 15.80
CA ASP A 33 -12.69 6.09 17.15
C ASP A 33 -13.52 6.97 18.10
N ALA A 34 -13.44 8.30 17.97
CA ALA A 34 -14.20 9.23 18.79
C ALA A 34 -15.70 9.25 18.46
N LEU A 35 -16.10 8.74 17.29
CA LEU A 35 -17.47 8.81 16.79
C LEU A 35 -18.29 7.54 17.03
N CYS A 36 -17.67 6.41 17.37
CA CYS A 36 -18.34 5.18 17.79
C CYS A 36 -19.58 4.82 16.94
N GLU A 37 -19.51 5.00 15.61
CA GLU A 37 -20.54 4.64 14.63
C GLU A 37 -21.80 5.54 14.56
N GLU A 38 -21.96 6.57 15.40
CA GLU A 38 -23.12 7.48 15.30
C GLU A 38 -23.00 8.50 14.15
N MET A 39 -24.08 8.70 13.39
CA MET A 39 -24.15 9.73 12.32
C MET A 39 -23.89 11.13 12.91
N PRO A 40 -22.81 11.82 12.52
CA PRO A 40 -22.32 12.99 13.23
C PRO A 40 -23.05 14.30 12.87
N ARG A 41 -24.38 14.37 13.01
CA ARG A 41 -25.17 15.57 12.66
C ARG A 41 -24.72 16.83 13.43
N GLY A 42 -24.22 16.67 14.65
CA GLY A 42 -23.76 17.76 15.51
C GLY A 42 -22.30 18.20 15.35
N LEU A 43 -21.48 17.52 14.53
CA LEU A 43 -20.06 17.84 14.39
C LEU A 43 -19.76 19.01 13.45
N ALA A 44 -18.55 19.54 13.57
CA ALA A 44 -17.98 20.49 12.61
C ALA A 44 -17.99 19.93 11.17
N PRO A 45 -18.31 20.77 10.15
CA PRO A 45 -18.34 20.33 8.75
C PRO A 45 -17.08 19.61 8.28
N HIS A 46 -15.89 20.08 8.68
CA HIS A 46 -14.62 19.44 8.33
C HIS A 46 -14.49 18.01 8.86
N VAL A 47 -15.00 17.74 10.07
CA VAL A 47 -14.94 16.41 10.69
C VAL A 47 -15.97 15.47 10.05
N ARG A 48 -17.16 15.98 9.72
CA ARG A 48 -18.16 15.22 8.94
C ARG A 48 -17.64 14.82 7.57
N ALA A 49 -16.91 15.70 6.90
CA ALA A 49 -16.28 15.42 5.61
C ALA A 49 -15.32 14.22 5.70
N VAL A 50 -14.52 14.13 6.77
CA VAL A 50 -13.64 12.97 7.00
C VAL A 50 -14.44 11.71 7.23
N PHE A 51 -15.45 11.75 8.10
CA PHE A 51 -16.31 10.59 8.35
C PHE A 51 -17.00 10.07 7.07
N ASP A 52 -17.59 10.97 6.28
CA ASP A 52 -18.28 10.59 5.04
C ASP A 52 -17.29 10.06 3.98
N PHE A 53 -16.07 10.60 3.93
CA PHE A 53 -15.00 10.05 3.09
C PHE A 53 -14.51 8.69 3.57
N ASP A 54 -14.34 8.48 4.88
CA ASP A 54 -13.90 7.21 5.45
C ASP A 54 -14.90 6.09 5.19
N LEU A 55 -16.19 6.40 5.27
CA LEU A 55 -17.24 5.47 4.92
C LEU A 55 -17.23 5.12 3.43
N PHE A 56 -17.05 6.11 2.55
CA PHE A 56 -16.90 5.88 1.12
C PHE A 56 -15.69 4.99 0.82
N ASP A 57 -14.53 5.38 1.35
CA ASP A 57 -13.27 4.68 1.14
C ASP A 57 -13.31 3.24 1.65
N ALA A 58 -13.78 3.01 2.88
CA ALA A 58 -13.82 1.69 3.48
C ALA A 58 -14.63 0.68 2.65
N GLN A 59 -15.72 1.10 2.01
CA GLN A 59 -16.51 0.22 1.15
C GLN A 59 -15.85 0.05 -0.23
N VAL A 60 -15.46 1.16 -0.88
CA VAL A 60 -14.90 1.12 -2.23
C VAL A 60 -13.57 0.37 -2.27
N SER A 61 -12.73 0.54 -1.25
CA SER A 61 -11.43 -0.13 -1.14
C SER A 61 -11.53 -1.60 -0.74
N ASN A 62 -12.62 -2.04 -0.10
CA ASN A 62 -12.77 -3.43 0.33
C ASN A 62 -13.48 -4.30 -0.71
N GLY A 63 -14.63 -3.85 -1.22
CA GLY A 63 -15.46 -4.62 -2.15
C GLY A 63 -16.08 -3.78 -3.26
N GLY A 64 -15.57 -2.56 -3.44
CA GLY A 64 -15.87 -1.74 -4.59
C GLY A 64 -17.10 -0.86 -4.49
N VAL A 65 -17.42 -0.21 -5.61
CA VAL A 65 -18.53 0.74 -5.70
C VAL A 65 -19.88 0.07 -5.44
N ASP A 66 -20.05 -1.18 -5.88
CA ASP A 66 -21.25 -1.97 -5.60
C ASP A 66 -21.46 -2.17 -4.09
N GLN A 67 -20.40 -2.55 -3.36
CA GLN A 67 -20.48 -2.66 -1.90
C GLN A 67 -20.85 -1.32 -1.24
N TYR A 68 -20.35 -0.20 -1.75
CA TYR A 68 -20.73 1.13 -1.26
C TYR A 68 -22.22 1.44 -1.52
N PHE A 69 -22.75 1.05 -2.68
CA PHE A 69 -24.17 1.21 -2.98
C PHE A 69 -25.05 0.44 -2.01
N ARG A 70 -24.75 -0.85 -1.79
CA ARG A 70 -25.51 -1.72 -0.88
C ARG A 70 -25.43 -1.26 0.58
N ASN A 71 -24.21 -1.11 1.10
CA ASN A 71 -24.00 -0.94 2.55
C ASN A 71 -24.16 0.51 3.03
N VAL A 72 -24.18 1.49 2.11
CA VAL A 72 -24.18 2.91 2.50
C VAL A 72 -25.31 3.68 1.86
N LEU A 73 -25.42 3.66 0.53
CA LEU A 73 -26.41 4.51 -0.15
C LEU A 73 -27.84 3.96 0.00
N LEU A 74 -28.00 2.64 -0.11
CA LEU A 74 -29.28 1.96 0.06
C LEU A 74 -29.75 2.04 1.53
N GLU A 75 -28.93 1.57 2.48
CA GLU A 75 -29.29 1.52 3.90
C GLU A 75 -29.59 2.90 4.52
N ARG A 76 -28.96 3.97 4.03
CA ARG A 76 -29.11 5.31 4.62
C ARG A 76 -30.19 6.17 3.96
N GLY A 77 -30.94 5.62 2.99
CA GLY A 77 -32.01 6.33 2.26
C GLY A 77 -31.56 7.68 1.71
N GLY A 78 -30.30 7.78 1.30
CA GLY A 78 -29.56 9.03 1.27
C GLY A 78 -29.86 9.94 0.07
N ASP A 79 -29.89 11.25 0.32
CA ASP A 79 -29.77 12.28 -0.72
C ASP A 79 -28.39 12.15 -1.41
N PRO A 80 -28.33 11.83 -2.71
CA PRO A 80 -27.08 11.65 -3.45
C PRO A 80 -26.29 12.95 -3.66
N GLY A 81 -26.81 14.10 -3.24
CA GLY A 81 -26.06 15.35 -3.16
C GLY A 81 -25.30 15.53 -1.84
N ARG A 82 -25.69 14.82 -0.77
CA ARG A 82 -25.23 15.10 0.59
C ARG A 82 -23.77 14.74 0.83
N VAL A 83 -23.34 13.54 0.43
CA VAL A 83 -21.97 13.07 0.69
C VAL A 83 -20.94 13.89 -0.09
N PRO A 84 -21.08 14.11 -1.42
CA PRO A 84 -20.14 14.97 -2.14
C PRO A 84 -20.09 16.40 -1.57
N ALA A 85 -21.25 16.98 -1.25
CA ALA A 85 -21.31 18.31 -0.63
C ALA A 85 -20.64 18.35 0.75
N SER A 86 -20.77 17.29 1.55
CA SER A 86 -20.09 17.15 2.84
C SER A 86 -18.56 17.12 2.66
N ILE A 87 -18.05 16.23 1.79
CA ILE A 87 -16.61 16.10 1.51
C ILE A 87 -16.01 17.42 1.03
N ALA A 88 -16.75 18.21 0.23
CA ALA A 88 -16.30 19.50 -0.28
C ALA A 88 -16.01 20.55 0.81
N HIS A 89 -16.49 20.35 2.05
CA HIS A 89 -16.15 21.23 3.17
C HIS A 89 -14.70 21.08 3.64
N ASN A 90 -14.01 19.99 3.28
CA ASN A 90 -12.61 19.78 3.65
C ASN A 90 -11.68 19.88 2.43
N PRO A 91 -10.89 20.97 2.29
CA PRO A 91 -9.97 21.15 1.18
C PRO A 91 -8.93 20.04 1.03
N ALA A 92 -8.54 19.38 2.12
CA ALA A 92 -7.58 18.27 2.08
C ALA A 92 -8.14 17.05 1.31
N LEU A 93 -9.47 16.94 1.23
CA LEU A 93 -10.17 15.87 0.52
C LEU A 93 -10.61 16.28 -0.90
N ALA A 94 -10.19 17.44 -1.40
CA ALA A 94 -10.59 17.92 -2.73
C ALA A 94 -10.23 16.92 -3.85
N GLY A 95 -9.14 16.17 -3.70
CA GLY A 95 -8.75 15.12 -4.64
C GLY A 95 -9.74 13.96 -4.74
N ALA A 96 -10.59 13.74 -3.73
CA ALA A 96 -11.60 12.68 -3.73
C ALA A 96 -12.86 13.07 -4.53
N LEU A 97 -13.16 14.36 -4.64
CA LEU A 97 -14.43 14.86 -5.18
C LEU A 97 -14.76 14.35 -6.59
N PRO A 98 -13.83 14.33 -7.57
CA PRO A 98 -14.14 13.82 -8.91
C PRO A 98 -14.64 12.37 -8.91
N PHE A 99 -14.18 11.56 -7.96
CA PHE A 99 -14.59 10.16 -7.84
C PHE A 99 -15.94 10.03 -7.14
N VAL A 100 -16.09 10.71 -6.01
CA VAL A 100 -17.31 10.66 -5.21
C VAL A 100 -18.49 11.25 -5.98
N ASP A 101 -18.29 12.36 -6.69
CA ASP A 101 -19.32 12.96 -7.55
C ASP A 101 -19.77 12.01 -8.65
N GLU A 102 -18.82 11.29 -9.26
CA GLU A 102 -19.11 10.34 -10.35
C GLU A 102 -19.86 9.10 -9.85
N VAL A 103 -19.45 8.52 -8.71
CA VAL A 103 -20.17 7.42 -8.04
C VAL A 103 -21.61 7.84 -7.71
N HIS A 104 -21.79 9.02 -7.11
CA HIS A 104 -23.11 9.52 -6.74
C HIS A 104 -23.97 9.90 -7.96
N ALA A 105 -23.36 10.30 -9.08
CA ALA A 105 -24.08 10.52 -10.34
C ALA A 105 -24.59 9.21 -10.96
N ILE A 106 -23.81 8.13 -10.88
CA ILE A 106 -24.28 6.78 -11.27
C ILE A 106 -25.45 6.38 -10.37
N TRP A 107 -25.29 6.51 -9.05
CA TRP A 107 -26.36 6.18 -8.10
C TRP A 107 -27.67 6.92 -8.39
N ARG A 108 -27.64 8.24 -8.68
CA ARG A 108 -28.85 9.01 -9.06
C ARG A 108 -29.62 8.42 -10.23
N THR A 109 -28.91 7.76 -11.14
CA THR A 109 -29.50 7.18 -12.35
C THR A 109 -30.13 5.82 -12.06
N ILE A 110 -29.48 5.01 -11.22
CA ILE A 110 -29.88 3.61 -10.98
C ILE A 110 -30.68 3.40 -9.69
N ALA A 111 -30.62 4.32 -8.72
CA ALA A 111 -31.15 4.11 -7.36
C ALA A 111 -32.59 3.57 -7.32
N PRO A 112 -33.57 4.10 -8.08
CA PRO A 112 -34.94 3.57 -8.02
C PRO A 112 -35.04 2.11 -8.47
N ALA A 113 -34.32 1.73 -9.54
CA ALA A 113 -34.32 0.37 -10.05
C ALA A 113 -33.53 -0.56 -9.12
N TYR A 114 -32.38 -0.08 -8.63
CA TYR A 114 -31.48 -0.82 -7.75
C TYR A 114 -32.13 -1.13 -6.41
N THR A 115 -32.78 -0.15 -5.78
CA THR A 115 -33.54 -0.34 -4.53
C THR A 115 -34.65 -1.36 -4.72
N ALA A 116 -35.42 -1.27 -5.81
CA ALA A 116 -36.48 -2.23 -6.08
C ALA A 116 -35.96 -3.66 -6.33
N ALA A 117 -34.75 -3.82 -6.87
CA ALA A 117 -34.11 -5.13 -7.03
C ALA A 117 -33.61 -5.69 -5.70
N ALA A 118 -32.94 -4.86 -4.88
CA ALA A 118 -32.47 -5.26 -3.56
C ALA A 118 -33.60 -5.68 -2.63
N GLU A 119 -34.73 -4.94 -2.61
CA GLU A 119 -35.91 -5.31 -1.81
C GLU A 119 -36.50 -6.68 -2.22
N ARG A 120 -36.40 -7.06 -3.51
CA ARG A 120 -36.85 -8.38 -3.99
C ARG A 120 -35.90 -9.50 -3.61
N GLU A 121 -34.59 -9.23 -3.61
CA GLU A 121 -33.57 -10.20 -3.19
C GLU A 121 -33.72 -10.58 -1.71
N ASP A 122 -34.23 -9.67 -0.87
CA ASP A 122 -34.48 -9.92 0.55
C ASP A 122 -35.80 -10.68 0.85
N ASP A 123 -36.77 -10.68 -0.08
CA ASP A 123 -38.15 -11.16 0.17
C ASP A 123 -38.42 -12.64 -0.18
N ASP A 124 -37.41 -13.45 -0.56
CA ASP A 124 -37.49 -14.90 -0.91
C ASP A 124 -38.54 -15.30 -2.00
N GLU A 125 -39.38 -14.38 -2.47
CA GLU A 125 -40.32 -14.54 -3.59
C GLU A 125 -39.65 -14.06 -4.90
N GLY A 126 -38.72 -14.85 -5.41
CA GLY A 126 -38.05 -14.58 -6.69
C GLY A 126 -39.03 -14.57 -7.86
N ASP A 127 -39.21 -13.41 -8.49
CA ASP A 127 -39.77 -13.28 -9.85
C ASP A 127 -38.64 -13.55 -10.86
N ASP A 128 -38.61 -14.76 -11.42
CA ASP A 128 -37.57 -15.29 -12.33
C ASP A 128 -37.30 -14.42 -13.60
N GLY A 129 -38.06 -13.34 -13.82
CA GLY A 129 -37.95 -12.46 -14.99
C GLY A 129 -37.53 -11.01 -14.72
N ALA A 130 -37.44 -10.55 -13.47
CA ALA A 130 -37.04 -9.18 -13.14
C ALA A 130 -35.50 -9.03 -13.04
N PRO A 131 -34.90 -7.91 -13.48
CA PRO A 131 -33.47 -7.71 -13.35
C PRO A 131 -33.07 -7.61 -11.86
N ASP A 132 -32.00 -8.32 -11.50
CA ASP A 132 -31.31 -8.25 -10.22
C ASP A 132 -30.37 -7.02 -10.15
N CYS A 133 -29.73 -6.81 -8.99
CA CYS A 133 -28.80 -5.68 -8.81
C CYS A 133 -27.64 -5.70 -9.83
N ASP A 134 -27.14 -6.89 -10.16
CA ASP A 134 -26.02 -7.07 -11.10
C ASP A 134 -26.43 -6.68 -12.53
N ALA A 135 -27.64 -7.06 -12.98
CA ALA A 135 -28.18 -6.68 -14.28
C ALA A 135 -28.40 -5.16 -14.40
N ILE A 136 -28.72 -4.48 -13.30
CA ILE A 136 -28.86 -3.02 -13.25
C ILE A 136 -27.49 -2.33 -13.34
N LEU A 137 -26.45 -2.93 -12.77
CA LEU A 137 -25.09 -2.40 -12.79
C LEU A 137 -24.34 -2.71 -14.09
N ALA A 138 -24.69 -3.79 -14.80
CA ALA A 138 -24.00 -4.24 -16.01
C ALA A 138 -23.75 -3.12 -17.05
N PRO A 139 -24.69 -2.19 -17.35
CA PRO A 139 -24.45 -1.08 -18.26
C PRO A 139 -23.39 -0.06 -17.78
N HIS A 140 -23.03 -0.09 -16.50
CA HIS A 140 -22.07 0.80 -15.86
C HIS A 140 -20.75 0.11 -15.49
N ALA A 141 -20.60 -1.19 -15.73
CA ALA A 141 -19.47 -1.99 -15.24
C ALA A 141 -18.10 -1.42 -15.65
N GLU A 142 -17.87 -1.19 -16.94
CA GLU A 142 -16.59 -0.64 -17.44
C GLU A 142 -16.29 0.75 -16.84
N ARG A 143 -17.33 1.57 -16.67
CA ARG A 143 -17.20 2.90 -16.09
C ARG A 143 -16.85 2.84 -14.60
N ILE A 144 -17.47 1.93 -13.86
CA ILE A 144 -17.20 1.69 -12.44
C ILE A 144 -15.77 1.16 -12.27
N GLU A 145 -15.35 0.20 -13.08
CA GLU A 145 -14.00 -0.35 -13.02
C GLU A 145 -12.94 0.73 -13.27
N ALA A 146 -13.11 1.52 -14.33
CA ALA A 146 -12.22 2.63 -14.63
C ALA A 146 -12.19 3.67 -13.49
N LEU A 147 -13.33 3.92 -12.84
CA LEU A 147 -13.43 4.82 -11.70
C LEU A 147 -12.67 4.30 -10.48
N GLN A 148 -12.82 3.02 -10.17
CA GLN A 148 -12.11 2.36 -9.07
C GLN A 148 -10.60 2.38 -9.30
N GLN A 149 -10.13 2.04 -10.49
CA GLN A 149 -8.71 2.09 -10.83
C GLN A 149 -8.14 3.50 -10.63
N ARG A 150 -8.86 4.53 -11.08
CA ARG A 150 -8.44 5.93 -10.88
C ARG A 150 -8.50 6.36 -9.40
N PHE A 151 -9.50 5.91 -8.64
CA PHE A 151 -9.61 6.18 -7.20
C PHE A 151 -8.45 5.53 -6.45
N PHE A 152 -8.19 4.25 -6.68
CA PHE A 152 -7.04 3.56 -6.10
C PHE A 152 -5.76 4.32 -6.43
N ALA A 153 -5.54 4.68 -7.70
CA ALA A 153 -4.40 5.46 -8.17
C ALA A 153 -4.24 6.88 -7.56
N ALA A 154 -5.20 7.37 -6.76
CA ALA A 154 -5.11 8.65 -6.06
C ALA A 154 -5.33 8.54 -4.54
N HIS A 155 -5.86 7.41 -4.08
CA HIS A 155 -6.34 7.16 -2.71
C HIS A 155 -5.32 7.55 -1.65
N HIS A 156 -4.11 7.04 -1.82
CA HIS A 156 -3.04 7.27 -0.88
C HIS A 156 -2.63 8.74 -0.78
N ALA A 157 -2.56 9.46 -1.90
CA ALA A 157 -2.23 10.88 -1.90
C ALA A 157 -3.32 11.71 -1.19
N ILE A 158 -4.60 11.34 -1.39
CA ILE A 158 -5.73 11.95 -0.68
C ILE A 158 -5.60 11.71 0.83
N ARG A 159 -5.33 10.46 1.24
CA ARG A 159 -5.13 10.08 2.64
C ARG A 159 -3.97 10.84 3.28
N GLN A 160 -2.82 10.91 2.62
CA GLN A 160 -1.68 11.65 3.15
C GLN A 160 -1.93 13.17 3.23
N ALA A 161 -2.65 13.74 2.27
CA ALA A 161 -3.04 15.16 2.31
C ALA A 161 -3.93 15.46 3.52
N LEU A 162 -4.88 14.56 3.82
CA LEU A 162 -5.71 14.65 5.02
C LEU A 162 -4.85 14.60 6.30
N GLU A 163 -3.97 13.61 6.43
CA GLU A 163 -3.11 13.45 7.61
C GLU A 163 -2.18 14.66 7.80
N ALA A 164 -1.62 15.18 6.70
CA ALA A 164 -0.81 16.39 6.71
C ALA A 164 -1.59 17.61 7.24
N ASP A 165 -2.85 17.75 6.84
CA ASP A 165 -3.71 18.85 7.29
C ASP A 165 -4.07 18.71 8.78
N ILE A 166 -4.41 17.50 9.24
CA ILE A 166 -4.67 17.20 10.65
C ILE A 166 -3.45 17.57 11.52
N VAL A 167 -2.25 17.19 11.10
CA VAL A 167 -1.01 17.48 11.85
C VAL A 167 -0.68 18.98 11.85
N ARG A 168 -0.90 19.68 10.74
CA ARG A 168 -0.62 21.12 10.64
C ARG A 168 -1.61 21.95 11.45
N ALA A 169 -2.88 21.56 11.46
CA ALA A 169 -3.98 22.28 12.09
C ALA A 169 -4.90 21.36 12.91
N PRO A 170 -4.41 20.72 13.98
CA PRO A 170 -5.19 19.74 14.76
C PRO A 170 -6.46 20.36 15.37
N GLY A 171 -6.43 21.66 15.67
CA GLY A 171 -7.60 22.40 16.18
C GLY A 171 -8.77 22.54 15.20
N HIS A 172 -8.61 22.21 13.92
CA HIS A 172 -9.73 22.08 12.98
C HIS A 172 -10.51 20.78 13.16
N TYR A 173 -9.87 19.76 13.75
CA TYR A 173 -10.38 18.40 13.83
C TYR A 173 -10.71 17.99 15.26
N PHE A 174 -10.00 18.52 16.25
CA PHE A 174 -10.11 18.10 17.63
C PHE A 174 -10.16 19.27 18.61
N ALA A 175 -10.95 19.11 19.66
CA ALA A 175 -10.84 19.91 20.87
C ALA A 175 -9.79 19.25 21.79
N MET A 176 -8.56 19.80 21.80
CA MET A 176 -7.48 19.24 22.61
C MET A 176 -7.78 19.33 24.10
N ALA A 177 -8.03 18.18 24.73
CA ALA A 177 -8.32 18.06 26.15
C ALA A 177 -7.07 18.29 27.01
N ALA A 178 -7.26 18.95 28.15
CA ALA A 178 -6.19 19.18 29.11
C ALA A 178 -5.85 17.88 29.85
N VAL A 179 -4.55 17.60 29.98
CA VAL A 179 -4.06 16.47 30.78
C VAL A 179 -3.45 17.02 32.07
N PRO A 180 -3.86 16.53 33.26
CA PRO A 180 -3.27 16.95 34.51
C PRO A 180 -1.74 16.78 34.52
N GLY A 181 -1.02 17.85 34.85
CA GLY A 181 0.45 17.87 34.87
C GLY A 181 1.12 18.22 33.54
N LEU A 182 0.39 18.19 32.42
CA LEU A 182 0.87 18.59 31.11
C LEU A 182 0.56 20.07 30.86
N ARG A 183 1.59 20.90 30.69
CA ARG A 183 1.44 22.35 30.47
C ARG A 183 1.70 22.74 29.02
N GLY A 184 2.13 21.80 28.19
CA GLY A 184 2.34 22.01 26.76
C GLY A 184 3.61 22.82 26.44
N ARG A 185 4.65 22.74 27.28
CA ARG A 185 5.92 23.48 27.06
C ARG A 185 7.15 22.68 27.49
N GLY A 186 8.20 22.72 26.66
CA GLY A 186 9.46 22.04 26.99
C GLY A 186 9.30 20.53 27.03
N ILE A 187 10.02 19.86 27.94
CA ILE A 187 9.93 18.40 28.11
C ILE A 187 9.10 18.12 29.36
N GLU A 188 8.05 17.34 29.21
CA GLU A 188 7.08 17.02 30.26
C GLU A 188 6.89 15.51 30.40
N HIS A 189 6.56 15.07 31.61
CA HIS A 189 6.32 13.66 31.92
C HIS A 189 4.97 13.55 32.63
N VAL A 190 4.15 12.60 32.20
CA VAL A 190 2.80 12.37 32.73
C VAL A 190 2.53 10.88 32.78
N VAL A 191 1.79 10.43 33.80
CA VAL A 191 1.31 9.05 33.94
C VAL A 191 -0.21 9.07 33.87
N GLN A 192 -0.79 8.28 32.97
CA GLN A 192 -2.23 8.11 32.78
C GLN A 192 -2.60 6.63 32.91
N GLY A 193 -3.90 6.31 32.82
CA GLY A 193 -4.42 4.94 32.91
C GLY A 193 -3.97 3.98 31.80
N GLY A 194 -3.05 4.39 30.92
CA GLY A 194 -2.48 3.59 29.83
C GLY A 194 -0.96 3.76 29.70
N GLY A 195 -0.26 4.09 30.80
CA GLY A 195 1.20 4.11 30.88
C GLY A 195 1.83 5.47 31.23
N ALA A 196 3.15 5.53 31.13
CA ALA A 196 3.93 6.75 31.31
C ALA A 196 4.25 7.37 29.94
N HIS A 197 4.19 8.70 29.87
CA HIS A 197 4.41 9.44 28.63
C HIS A 197 5.42 10.56 28.87
N ARG A 198 6.43 10.63 28.00
CA ARG A 198 7.41 11.71 27.94
C ARG A 198 7.18 12.49 26.66
N LEU A 199 6.67 13.70 26.79
CA LEU A 199 6.28 14.54 25.66
C LEU A 199 7.18 15.77 25.57
N ARG A 200 7.53 16.16 24.34
CA ARG A 200 8.31 17.38 24.08
C ARG A 200 7.51 18.34 23.24
N PHE A 201 7.27 19.52 23.81
CA PHE A 201 6.53 20.60 23.18
C PHE A 201 7.46 21.72 22.69
N ASP A 202 7.12 22.26 21.53
CA ASP A 202 7.62 23.50 20.96
C ASP A 202 6.42 24.28 20.43
N ASP A 203 6.25 25.52 20.87
CA ASP A 203 5.05 26.35 20.60
C ASP A 203 3.71 25.63 20.78
N GLY A 204 3.58 24.87 21.89
CA GLY A 204 2.35 24.14 22.24
C GLY A 204 2.08 22.88 21.41
N PHE A 205 2.98 22.51 20.49
CA PHE A 205 2.86 21.33 19.63
C PHE A 205 3.93 20.27 19.97
N PRO A 206 3.61 18.97 19.97
CA PRO A 206 4.59 17.93 20.24
C PRO A 206 5.57 17.73 19.07
N VAL A 207 6.84 18.11 19.24
CA VAL A 207 7.90 18.02 18.22
C VAL A 207 8.90 16.89 18.47
N GLY A 208 8.71 16.10 19.52
CA GLY A 208 9.44 14.85 19.77
C GLY A 208 10.95 14.93 20.08
N PRO A 209 11.60 13.78 20.35
CA PRO A 209 10.97 12.46 20.43
C PRO A 209 9.96 12.40 21.60
N ASN A 210 8.74 11.96 21.31
CA ASN A 210 7.69 11.72 22.28
C ASN A 210 7.66 10.21 22.54
N THR A 211 7.84 9.81 23.80
CA THR A 211 7.90 8.40 24.19
C THR A 211 6.64 8.04 24.95
N LEU A 212 5.99 6.95 24.54
CA LEU A 212 4.74 6.47 25.08
C LEU A 212 4.95 5.02 25.56
N GLU A 213 5.06 4.83 26.86
CA GLU A 213 5.19 3.50 27.46
C GLU A 213 3.82 2.80 27.46
N ASN A 214 3.81 1.53 27.07
CA ASN A 214 2.65 0.64 27.03
C ASN A 214 2.59 -0.22 28.30
N GLU A 215 1.45 -0.86 28.55
CA GLU A 215 1.25 -1.69 29.75
C GLU A 215 2.20 -2.90 29.81
N ASP A 216 2.65 -3.39 28.66
CA ASP A 216 3.61 -4.49 28.52
C ASP A 216 5.09 -4.05 28.69
N GLY A 217 5.32 -2.76 28.98
CA GLY A 217 6.65 -2.16 29.10
C GLY A 217 7.31 -1.82 27.76
N SER A 218 6.66 -2.10 26.62
CA SER A 218 7.11 -1.62 25.32
C SER A 218 6.93 -0.10 25.23
N CYS A 219 7.74 0.56 24.41
CA CYS A 219 7.64 2.00 24.16
C CYS A 219 7.35 2.29 22.70
N ASP A 220 6.36 3.13 22.41
CA ASP A 220 6.19 3.75 21.11
C ASP A 220 6.86 5.12 21.09
N VAL A 221 7.43 5.50 19.96
CA VAL A 221 8.15 6.77 19.78
C VAL A 221 7.60 7.51 18.58
N VAL A 222 7.09 8.72 18.81
CA VAL A 222 6.57 9.58 17.74
C VAL A 222 7.33 10.90 17.73
N TRP A 223 7.78 11.29 16.54
CA TRP A 223 8.57 12.49 16.32
C TRP A 223 8.03 13.27 15.12
N PHE A 224 7.87 14.58 15.28
CA PHE A 224 7.65 15.52 14.19
C PHE A 224 8.83 16.47 14.02
N SER A 225 9.14 16.85 12.78
CA SER A 225 9.97 18.03 12.54
C SER A 225 9.28 19.29 13.07
N ARG A 226 10.06 20.34 13.39
CA ARG A 226 9.51 21.60 13.94
C ARG A 226 8.51 22.28 13.02
N ASP A 227 8.74 22.19 11.72
CA ASP A 227 7.87 22.69 10.66
C ASP A 227 6.70 21.75 10.35
N ARG A 228 6.57 20.63 11.07
CA ARG A 228 5.48 19.64 10.96
C ARG A 228 5.37 19.02 9.57
N THR A 229 6.49 18.90 8.88
CA THR A 229 6.57 18.34 7.51
C THR A 229 6.97 16.87 7.50
N LEU A 230 7.73 16.42 8.49
CA LEU A 230 8.16 15.03 8.64
C LEU A 230 7.56 14.44 9.92
N VAL A 231 6.92 13.29 9.80
CA VAL A 231 6.59 12.43 10.93
C VAL A 231 7.44 11.17 10.87
N GLN A 232 7.92 10.73 12.03
CA GLN A 232 8.52 9.41 12.23
C GLN A 232 7.83 8.76 13.42
N ALA A 233 7.34 7.54 13.24
CA ALA A 233 6.64 6.78 14.26
C ALA A 233 7.29 5.39 14.35
N GLU A 234 7.69 5.00 15.55
CA GLU A 234 8.12 3.65 15.87
C GLU A 234 7.12 3.04 16.84
N THR A 235 6.42 2.01 16.41
CA THR A 235 5.29 1.42 17.12
C THR A 235 5.46 -0.08 17.29
N SER A 236 4.92 -0.64 18.37
CA SER A 236 4.72 -2.09 18.47
C SER A 236 3.75 -2.57 17.38
N GLY A 237 4.20 -3.51 16.55
CA GLY A 237 3.39 -4.22 15.57
C GLY A 237 2.81 -5.53 16.11
N TRP A 238 2.18 -6.30 15.23
CA TRP A 238 1.63 -7.61 15.57
C TRP A 238 2.75 -8.59 15.98
N ALA A 239 2.46 -9.47 16.95
CA ALA A 239 3.37 -10.49 17.48
C ALA A 239 4.73 -9.99 18.03
N GLY A 240 4.80 -8.75 18.52
CA GLY A 240 6.01 -8.20 19.14
C GLY A 240 7.04 -7.66 18.14
N ASN A 241 6.71 -7.62 16.84
CA ASN A 241 7.52 -6.92 15.85
C ASN A 241 7.55 -5.42 16.14
N ARG A 242 8.64 -4.74 15.77
CA ARG A 242 8.67 -3.28 15.75
C ARG A 242 8.54 -2.79 14.32
N ASP A 243 7.76 -1.75 14.11
CA ASP A 243 7.66 -1.07 12.82
C ASP A 243 8.00 0.40 13.02
N ARG A 244 8.98 0.90 12.25
CA ARG A 244 9.31 2.31 12.17
C ARG A 244 8.89 2.85 10.82
N ARG A 245 7.94 3.77 10.81
CA ARG A 245 7.47 4.49 9.62
C ARG A 245 7.94 5.92 9.63
N TRP A 246 8.14 6.49 8.45
CA TRP A 246 8.32 7.93 8.29
C TRP A 246 7.55 8.44 7.07
N ILE A 247 7.06 9.68 7.14
CA ILE A 247 6.33 10.34 6.05
C ILE A 247 6.76 11.81 6.00
N HIS A 248 7.21 12.26 4.83
CA HIS A 248 7.45 13.66 4.52
C HIS A 248 6.26 14.23 3.74
N TYR A 249 5.34 14.87 4.46
CA TYR A 249 4.06 15.35 3.94
C TYR A 249 4.16 16.26 2.69
N PRO A 250 5.14 17.18 2.54
CA PRO A 250 5.23 17.99 1.33
C PRO A 250 5.57 17.20 0.06
N SER A 251 6.44 16.18 0.15
CA SER A 251 6.86 15.40 -1.02
C SER A 251 6.17 14.04 -1.13
N GLN A 252 5.35 13.68 -0.15
CA GLN A 252 4.73 12.36 0.00
C GLN A 252 5.71 11.18 0.09
N ALA A 253 7.00 11.47 0.26
CA ALA A 253 8.01 10.42 0.41
C ALA A 253 7.81 9.73 1.76
N SER A 254 7.95 8.42 1.79
CA SER A 254 7.72 7.64 3.00
C SER A 254 8.52 6.35 3.02
N GLY A 255 8.70 5.77 4.20
CA GLY A 255 9.29 4.46 4.31
C GLY A 255 8.82 3.76 5.56
N SER A 256 9.01 2.45 5.58
CA SER A 256 8.77 1.61 6.74
C SER A 256 9.98 0.73 7.00
N TRP A 257 10.15 0.35 8.26
CA TRP A 257 11.19 -0.56 8.68
C TRP A 257 10.60 -1.51 9.69
N SER A 258 10.44 -2.76 9.31
CA SER A 258 10.04 -3.83 10.21
C SER A 258 11.26 -4.53 10.81
N PHE A 259 11.20 -4.74 12.12
CA PHE A 259 12.16 -5.51 12.89
C PHE A 259 11.45 -6.78 13.36
N ASN A 260 11.77 -7.92 12.73
CA ASN A 260 11.20 -9.21 13.10
C ASN A 260 11.85 -9.74 14.38
N PHE A 261 11.02 -10.13 15.37
CA PHE A 261 11.49 -10.67 16.64
C PHE A 261 11.85 -12.17 16.59
N ASN A 262 11.58 -12.86 15.47
CA ASN A 262 11.67 -14.33 15.36
C ASN A 262 13.09 -14.89 15.16
N GLY A 263 14.10 -14.38 15.88
CA GLY A 263 15.40 -15.04 16.05
C GLY A 263 16.32 -15.16 14.83
N GLU A 264 15.87 -14.81 13.62
CA GLU A 264 16.69 -14.83 12.41
C GLU A 264 17.32 -13.47 12.06
N GLY A 265 17.02 -12.42 12.84
CA GLY A 265 17.77 -11.15 12.82
C GLY A 265 17.64 -10.30 11.56
N GLU A 266 16.85 -10.70 10.57
CA GLU A 266 16.67 -9.92 9.34
C GLU A 266 15.73 -8.73 9.58
N SER A 267 16.33 -7.56 9.76
CA SER A 267 15.63 -6.28 9.73
C SER A 267 15.38 -5.91 8.27
N VAL A 268 14.11 -5.82 7.84
CA VAL A 268 13.78 -5.47 6.44
C VAL A 268 13.37 -4.01 6.38
N ARG A 269 14.12 -3.20 5.64
CA ARG A 269 13.80 -1.79 5.43
C ARG A 269 13.18 -1.63 4.05
N GLN A 270 12.02 -0.98 3.97
CA GLN A 270 11.41 -0.61 2.69
C GLN A 270 11.36 0.91 2.60
N ASP A 271 12.22 1.48 1.75
CA ASP A 271 12.17 2.91 1.46
C ASP A 271 11.35 3.12 0.17
N SER A 272 10.21 3.77 0.30
CA SER A 272 9.47 4.24 -0.86
C SER A 272 9.91 5.67 -1.18
N ARG A 273 10.80 5.84 -2.17
CA ARG A 273 11.02 7.14 -2.82
C ARG A 273 9.91 7.39 -3.85
N SER A 274 8.68 7.26 -3.39
CA SER A 274 7.48 7.46 -4.18
C SER A 274 7.25 8.95 -4.42
N LEU A 275 6.86 9.30 -5.65
CA LEU A 275 6.19 10.56 -5.97
C LEU A 275 4.67 10.41 -5.76
N GLY A 276 4.29 9.65 -4.73
CA GLY A 276 2.94 9.10 -4.52
C GLY A 276 3.02 7.61 -4.22
N LEU A 277 2.56 7.22 -3.02
CA LEU A 277 2.63 5.85 -2.49
C LEU A 277 2.29 4.81 -3.55
N THR A 278 3.29 3.98 -3.86
CA THR A 278 3.27 2.78 -4.73
C THR A 278 2.77 2.91 -6.17
N GLN A 279 2.16 4.04 -6.54
CA GLN A 279 1.51 4.22 -7.83
C GLN A 279 2.37 4.96 -8.83
N HIS A 280 3.23 5.84 -8.34
CA HIS A 280 4.12 6.64 -9.15
C HIS A 280 5.50 6.76 -8.50
N GLY A 281 6.54 6.45 -9.27
CA GLY A 281 7.93 6.63 -8.85
C GLY A 281 8.60 5.33 -8.46
N VAL A 282 9.66 5.44 -7.66
CA VAL A 282 10.59 4.34 -7.37
C VAL A 282 10.33 3.78 -5.97
N GLN A 283 10.16 2.47 -5.87
CA GLN A 283 10.12 1.73 -4.62
C GLN A 283 11.43 0.96 -4.46
N GLU A 284 12.11 1.11 -3.32
CA GLU A 284 13.34 0.38 -3.00
C GLU A 284 13.12 -0.49 -1.76
N PHE A 285 13.49 -1.76 -1.85
CA PHE A 285 13.60 -2.59 -0.66
C PHE A 285 15.07 -2.76 -0.33
N LEU A 286 15.40 -2.59 0.94
CA LEU A 286 16.74 -2.58 1.48
C LEU A 286 16.89 -3.72 2.49
N ARG A 287 18.06 -4.34 2.47
CA ARG A 287 18.48 -5.31 3.47
C ARG A 287 18.79 -4.60 4.80
N ALA A 288 18.96 -5.39 5.86
CA ALA A 288 19.30 -4.90 7.19
C ALA A 288 20.56 -4.01 7.23
N ASP A 289 21.52 -4.28 6.34
CA ASP A 289 22.77 -3.52 6.21
C ASP A 289 22.62 -2.21 5.42
N GLY A 290 21.42 -1.89 4.94
CA GLY A 290 21.11 -0.69 4.18
C GLY A 290 21.44 -0.77 2.69
N ARG A 291 21.82 -1.93 2.15
CA ARG A 291 21.98 -2.13 0.70
C ARG A 291 20.64 -2.39 0.04
N VAL A 292 20.46 -1.90 -1.18
CA VAL A 292 19.25 -2.15 -1.98
C VAL A 292 19.23 -3.61 -2.42
N ALA A 293 18.16 -4.33 -2.11
CA ALA A 293 17.91 -5.70 -2.55
C ALA A 293 17.18 -5.70 -3.91
N ASN A 294 16.18 -4.84 -4.05
CA ASN A 294 15.49 -4.60 -5.32
C ASN A 294 14.94 -3.17 -5.39
N SER A 295 14.72 -2.71 -6.61
CA SER A 295 14.12 -1.42 -6.94
C SER A 295 13.09 -1.60 -8.04
N ALA A 296 11.93 -0.97 -7.94
CA ALA A 296 10.88 -1.06 -8.96
C ALA A 296 10.29 0.32 -9.25
N VAL A 297 10.03 0.60 -10.53
CA VAL A 297 9.40 1.85 -10.98
C VAL A 297 7.95 1.59 -11.38
N TYR A 298 7.06 2.42 -10.86
CA TYR A 298 5.62 2.32 -11.07
C TYR A 298 5.08 3.56 -11.78
N TRP A 299 4.06 3.35 -12.60
CA TRP A 299 3.26 4.39 -13.23
C TRP A 299 1.78 4.02 -13.19
N HIS A 300 0.96 4.83 -12.53
CA HIS A 300 -0.45 4.55 -12.25
C HIS A 300 -0.68 3.17 -11.61
N GLY A 301 0.20 2.76 -10.70
CA GLY A 301 0.13 1.45 -10.02
C GLY A 301 0.63 0.28 -10.86
N GLN A 302 0.91 0.49 -12.14
CA GLN A 302 1.52 -0.52 -13.00
C GLN A 302 3.05 -0.51 -12.82
N GLU A 303 3.61 -1.67 -12.48
CA GLU A 303 5.07 -1.88 -12.51
C GLU A 303 5.55 -1.82 -13.96
N LEU A 304 6.44 -0.88 -14.26
CA LEU A 304 7.05 -0.75 -15.59
C LEU A 304 8.33 -1.57 -15.69
N ARG A 305 9.12 -1.55 -14.61
CA ARG A 305 10.47 -2.09 -14.56
C ARG A 305 10.87 -2.41 -13.13
N GLN A 306 11.55 -3.52 -12.92
CA GLN A 306 12.09 -3.92 -11.63
C GLN A 306 13.51 -4.48 -11.74
N GLU A 307 14.36 -4.11 -10.80
CA GLU A 307 15.77 -4.44 -10.72
C GLU A 307 16.04 -5.18 -9.41
N PHE A 308 16.74 -6.30 -9.48
CA PHE A 308 17.21 -7.06 -8.33
C PHE A 308 18.74 -6.98 -8.27
N PHE A 309 19.28 -6.88 -7.07
CA PHE A 309 20.71 -6.68 -6.83
C PHE A 309 21.31 -7.80 -6.00
N TYR A 310 22.53 -8.18 -6.39
CA TYR A 310 23.39 -9.05 -5.61
C TYR A 310 23.77 -8.40 -4.27
N PRO A 311 24.25 -9.20 -3.29
CA PRO A 311 24.74 -8.66 -2.02
C PRO A 311 25.86 -7.62 -2.16
N ASP A 312 26.65 -7.67 -3.24
CA ASP A 312 27.70 -6.70 -3.56
C ASP A 312 27.20 -5.41 -4.23
N GLY A 313 25.89 -5.32 -4.51
CA GLY A 313 25.23 -4.19 -5.18
C GLY A 313 25.23 -4.27 -6.71
N GLY A 314 25.83 -5.31 -7.31
CA GLY A 314 25.75 -5.55 -8.75
C GLY A 314 24.33 -5.90 -9.19
N LEU A 315 23.91 -5.42 -10.37
CA LEU A 315 22.63 -5.83 -10.96
C LEU A 315 22.64 -7.36 -11.17
N GLN A 316 21.60 -8.04 -10.71
CA GLN A 316 21.40 -9.48 -10.86
C GLN A 316 20.38 -9.77 -11.96
N LEU A 317 19.22 -9.13 -11.87
CA LEU A 317 18.10 -9.34 -12.76
C LEU A 317 17.39 -8.02 -13.00
N LEU A 318 17.08 -7.76 -14.26
CA LEU A 318 16.17 -6.72 -14.68
C LEU A 318 14.93 -7.37 -15.29
N THR A 319 13.75 -7.01 -14.81
CA THR A 319 12.45 -7.38 -15.38
C THR A 319 11.78 -6.14 -15.96
N GLU A 320 11.20 -6.28 -17.16
CA GLU A 320 10.52 -5.19 -17.86
C GLU A 320 9.30 -5.75 -18.60
N ARG A 321 8.17 -5.04 -18.52
CA ARG A 321 6.99 -5.40 -19.31
C ARG A 321 7.10 -4.79 -20.71
N THR A 322 7.04 -5.65 -21.73
CA THR A 322 7.05 -5.23 -23.13
C THR A 322 5.70 -4.62 -23.55
N PRO A 323 5.66 -3.75 -24.58
CA PRO A 323 4.41 -3.20 -25.12
C PRO A 323 3.40 -4.28 -25.55
N GLU A 324 3.88 -5.45 -25.96
CA GLU A 324 3.07 -6.60 -26.35
C GLU A 324 2.54 -7.41 -25.15
N GLY A 325 2.82 -6.97 -23.92
CA GLY A 325 2.33 -7.60 -22.68
C GLY A 325 3.19 -8.74 -22.15
N ASN A 326 4.25 -9.16 -22.87
CA ASN A 326 5.22 -10.15 -22.40
C ASN A 326 6.16 -9.54 -21.35
N GLU A 327 6.84 -10.40 -20.59
CA GLU A 327 7.84 -9.98 -19.61
C GLU A 327 9.25 -10.33 -20.11
N ARG A 328 10.15 -9.34 -20.14
CA ARG A 328 11.55 -9.54 -20.51
C ARG A 328 12.40 -9.66 -19.26
N HIS A 329 13.26 -10.66 -19.21
CA HIS A 329 14.22 -10.88 -18.13
C HIS A 329 15.64 -10.72 -18.67
N GLN A 330 16.44 -9.83 -18.05
CA GLN A 330 17.85 -9.67 -18.36
C GLN A 330 18.68 -9.96 -17.10
N ARG A 331 19.37 -11.10 -17.11
CA ARG A 331 20.27 -11.49 -16.02
C ARG A 331 21.69 -11.03 -16.29
N HIS A 332 22.41 -10.82 -15.21
CA HIS A 332 23.80 -10.41 -15.23
C HIS A 332 24.62 -11.34 -14.32
N TRP A 333 25.88 -11.55 -14.67
CA TRP A 333 26.84 -12.21 -13.82
C TRP A 333 27.21 -11.31 -12.64
N PRO A 334 27.72 -11.88 -11.52
CA PRO A 334 28.35 -11.10 -10.47
C PRO A 334 29.49 -10.25 -11.06
N GLY A 335 29.49 -8.95 -10.77
CA GLY A 335 30.34 -7.96 -11.47
C GLY A 335 29.67 -7.24 -12.64
N GLY A 336 28.39 -7.54 -12.93
CA GLY A 336 27.51 -6.73 -13.79
C GLY A 336 27.61 -7.02 -15.29
N GLN A 337 28.33 -8.06 -15.71
CA GLN A 337 28.38 -8.44 -17.12
C GLN A 337 27.05 -9.08 -17.57
N PRO A 338 26.56 -8.81 -18.79
CA PRO A 338 25.35 -9.45 -19.29
C PRO A 338 25.50 -10.98 -19.33
N HIS A 339 24.42 -11.68 -19.00
CA HIS A 339 24.45 -13.12 -18.83
C HIS A 339 23.37 -13.82 -19.65
N THR A 340 22.09 -13.65 -19.34
CA THR A 340 20.99 -14.14 -20.18
C THR A 340 20.00 -13.03 -20.50
N ASP A 341 19.41 -13.10 -21.69
CA ASP A 341 18.27 -12.27 -22.10
C ASP A 341 17.16 -13.19 -22.57
N SER A 342 15.98 -13.09 -21.97
CA SER A 342 14.85 -13.95 -22.28
C SER A 342 13.52 -13.21 -22.21
N VAL A 343 12.53 -13.76 -22.90
CA VAL A 343 11.15 -13.25 -22.93
C VAL A 343 10.22 -14.36 -22.48
N LEU A 344 9.49 -14.11 -21.38
CA LEU A 344 8.37 -14.93 -20.94
C LEU A 344 7.15 -14.58 -21.78
N GLN A 345 6.70 -15.54 -22.57
CA GLN A 345 5.56 -15.40 -23.45
C GLN A 345 4.26 -15.67 -22.69
N ALA A 346 3.14 -15.15 -23.22
CA ALA A 346 1.82 -15.33 -22.63
C ALA A 346 1.38 -16.80 -22.43
N ASP A 347 1.95 -17.74 -23.20
CA ASP A 347 1.70 -19.17 -23.06
C ASP A 347 2.57 -19.86 -21.99
N GLY A 348 3.29 -19.07 -21.19
CA GLY A 348 4.17 -19.54 -20.11
C GLY A 348 5.55 -20.01 -20.56
N ARG A 349 5.84 -20.03 -21.87
CA ARG A 349 7.16 -20.43 -22.36
C ARG A 349 8.16 -19.29 -22.25
N THR A 350 9.39 -19.63 -21.88
CA THR A 350 10.51 -18.69 -21.89
C THR A 350 11.35 -18.90 -23.13
N ARG A 351 11.51 -17.85 -23.94
CA ARG A 351 12.40 -17.83 -25.09
C ARG A 351 13.67 -17.04 -24.78
N TYR A 352 14.81 -17.69 -24.80
CA TYR A 352 16.12 -17.08 -24.67
C TYR A 352 16.54 -16.47 -26.00
N THR A 353 16.92 -15.20 -25.94
CA THR A 353 17.43 -14.44 -27.09
C THR A 353 18.95 -14.29 -27.04
N ARG A 354 19.56 -14.47 -25.85
CA ARG A 354 21.01 -14.44 -25.65
C ARG A 354 21.42 -15.26 -24.43
N CYS A 355 22.53 -15.99 -24.52
CA CYS A 355 23.15 -16.71 -23.41
C CYS A 355 24.66 -16.54 -23.47
N LEU A 356 25.25 -15.81 -22.53
CA LEU A 356 26.69 -15.52 -22.48
C LEU A 356 27.36 -16.24 -21.31
N ASP A 357 28.60 -16.69 -21.47
CA ASP A 357 29.44 -17.05 -20.32
C ASP A 357 29.98 -15.80 -19.60
N ALA A 358 30.76 -16.01 -18.53
CA ALA A 358 31.30 -14.92 -17.70
C ALA A 358 32.29 -14.03 -18.48
N GLU A 359 32.87 -14.54 -19.55
CA GLU A 359 33.77 -13.85 -20.46
C GLU A 359 33.04 -13.15 -21.61
N GLY A 360 31.71 -13.27 -21.69
CA GLY A 360 30.86 -12.62 -22.69
C GLY A 360 30.75 -13.38 -24.02
N ARG A 361 31.18 -14.64 -24.09
CA ARG A 361 31.02 -15.49 -25.28
C ARG A 361 29.61 -16.05 -25.34
N ASP A 362 28.99 -15.95 -26.52
CA ASP A 362 27.67 -16.53 -26.78
C ASP A 362 27.74 -18.07 -26.80
N LEU A 363 27.01 -18.69 -25.87
CA LEU A 363 26.90 -20.13 -25.68
C LEU A 363 25.75 -20.74 -26.49
N ALA A 364 24.83 -19.92 -27.01
CA ALA A 364 23.68 -20.37 -27.78
C ALA A 364 23.42 -19.46 -29.00
N PRO A 365 24.39 -19.32 -29.93
CA PRO A 365 24.25 -18.46 -31.09
C PRO A 365 23.04 -18.87 -31.93
N GLY A 366 22.19 -17.88 -32.27
CA GLY A 366 20.93 -18.12 -32.98
C GLY A 366 19.89 -18.93 -32.18
N GLY A 367 20.05 -19.01 -30.86
CA GLY A 367 19.18 -19.77 -29.95
C GLY A 367 19.45 -21.26 -29.91
N ASN A 368 20.54 -21.75 -30.50
CA ASN A 368 20.91 -23.18 -30.47
C ASN A 368 22.23 -23.36 -29.74
N GLY A 369 22.26 -24.18 -28.70
CA GLY A 369 23.48 -24.42 -27.93
C GLY A 369 23.22 -24.71 -26.47
N ARG A 370 24.03 -24.12 -25.59
CA ARG A 370 24.01 -24.40 -24.15
C ARG A 370 23.49 -23.21 -23.36
N LEU A 371 22.69 -23.51 -22.35
CA LEU A 371 22.34 -22.58 -21.28
C LEU A 371 23.17 -22.94 -20.04
N VAL A 372 23.80 -21.94 -19.45
CA VAL A 372 24.28 -21.97 -18.07
C VAL A 372 23.74 -20.72 -17.42
N GLU A 373 22.70 -20.84 -16.60
CA GLU A 373 22.01 -19.70 -16.01
C GLU A 373 22.12 -19.66 -14.48
N LEU A 374 22.86 -18.69 -13.96
CA LEU A 374 22.84 -18.30 -12.56
C LEU A 374 21.46 -17.74 -12.15
N LEU A 375 20.82 -18.39 -11.18
CA LEU A 375 19.49 -18.06 -10.70
C LEU A 375 19.54 -17.11 -9.49
N SER A 376 20.35 -17.45 -8.49
CA SER A 376 20.55 -16.62 -7.30
C SER A 376 21.91 -16.82 -6.62
N LEU A 377 22.27 -15.82 -5.80
CA LEU A 377 23.39 -15.82 -4.87
C LEU A 377 22.87 -15.35 -3.51
N ASP A 378 22.23 -16.26 -2.79
CA ASP A 378 21.61 -15.98 -1.50
C ASP A 378 22.43 -16.63 -0.40
N ASP A 379 22.73 -15.89 0.68
CA ASP A 379 23.26 -16.41 1.95
C ASP A 379 24.38 -17.46 1.85
N GLY A 380 25.37 -17.19 0.99
CA GLY A 380 26.54 -18.07 0.83
C GLY A 380 26.29 -19.30 -0.06
N MET A 381 25.12 -19.39 -0.70
CA MET A 381 24.76 -20.43 -1.66
C MET A 381 24.57 -19.85 -3.07
N ARG A 382 25.22 -20.52 -4.02
CA ARG A 382 25.08 -20.28 -5.45
C ARG A 382 24.09 -21.28 -6.04
N GLN A 383 23.07 -20.80 -6.76
CA GLN A 383 22.16 -21.66 -7.50
C GLN A 383 22.20 -21.33 -8.99
N TRP A 384 22.29 -22.36 -9.83
CA TRP A 384 22.28 -22.19 -11.28
C TRP A 384 21.55 -23.35 -11.97
N ARG A 385 21.18 -23.17 -13.23
CA ARG A 385 20.67 -24.25 -14.08
C ARG A 385 21.49 -24.41 -15.35
N GLU A 386 21.55 -25.64 -15.84
CA GLU A 386 22.23 -26.01 -17.07
C GLU A 386 21.31 -26.80 -17.99
N GLY A 387 21.40 -26.56 -19.29
CA GLY A 387 20.57 -27.26 -20.27
C GLY A 387 20.96 -26.97 -21.71
N ALA A 388 20.23 -27.55 -22.65
CA ALA A 388 20.36 -27.27 -24.07
C ALA A 388 19.23 -26.36 -24.56
N LEU A 389 19.54 -25.53 -25.55
CA LEU A 389 18.58 -24.67 -26.24
C LEU A 389 18.45 -25.10 -27.70
N VAL A 390 17.21 -25.14 -28.18
CA VAL A 390 16.85 -25.29 -29.60
C VAL A 390 15.89 -24.17 -29.97
N ALA A 391 16.24 -23.37 -30.98
CA ALA A 391 15.50 -22.17 -31.40
C ALA A 391 15.18 -21.17 -30.26
N GLY A 392 16.01 -21.13 -29.23
CA GLY A 392 15.87 -20.29 -28.04
C GLY A 392 15.03 -20.90 -26.92
N TYR A 393 14.58 -22.14 -27.04
CA TYR A 393 13.78 -22.81 -26.01
C TYR A 393 14.54 -23.95 -25.35
N LEU A 394 14.28 -24.17 -24.05
CA LEU A 394 14.82 -25.32 -23.34
C LEU A 394 14.35 -26.62 -24.00
N HIS A 395 15.30 -27.53 -24.19
CA HIS A 395 15.05 -28.82 -24.83
C HIS A 395 15.92 -29.91 -24.18
N GLY A 396 15.31 -31.08 -23.98
CA GLY A 396 15.94 -32.22 -23.32
C GLY A 396 16.09 -32.00 -21.80
N PRO A 397 17.06 -32.68 -21.17
CA PRO A 397 17.27 -32.59 -19.73
C PRO A 397 17.86 -31.23 -19.33
N VAL A 398 17.22 -30.58 -18.36
CA VAL A 398 17.69 -29.38 -17.69
C VAL A 398 17.90 -29.71 -16.22
N VAL A 399 19.06 -29.31 -15.69
CA VAL A 399 19.49 -29.63 -14.33
C VAL A 399 19.64 -28.34 -13.54
N ARG A 400 19.09 -28.28 -12.33
CA ARG A 400 19.35 -27.22 -11.36
C ARG A 400 20.38 -27.71 -10.35
N MET A 401 21.33 -26.85 -10.06
CA MET A 401 22.49 -27.10 -9.22
C MET A 401 22.55 -26.07 -8.10
N ALA A 402 23.11 -26.48 -6.96
CA ALA A 402 23.46 -25.58 -5.87
C ALA A 402 24.83 -25.90 -5.29
N SER A 403 25.61 -24.89 -4.89
CA SER A 403 26.90 -25.04 -4.20
C SER A 403 27.12 -23.90 -3.22
N HIS A 404 28.10 -24.02 -2.32
CA HIS A 404 28.66 -22.87 -1.63
C HIS A 404 29.41 -21.94 -2.60
N LEU A 405 29.68 -20.70 -2.19
CA LEU A 405 30.40 -19.72 -3.02
C LEU A 405 31.84 -20.13 -3.37
N ASP A 406 32.49 -20.92 -2.52
CA ASP A 406 33.81 -21.50 -2.76
C ASP A 406 33.78 -22.72 -3.70
N GLY A 407 32.60 -23.09 -4.21
CA GLY A 407 32.37 -24.23 -5.09
C GLY A 407 32.22 -25.57 -4.36
N THR A 408 32.36 -25.60 -3.03
CA THR A 408 32.15 -26.84 -2.26
C THR A 408 30.67 -27.20 -2.16
N GLY A 409 30.39 -28.48 -1.89
CA GLY A 409 29.01 -28.96 -1.70
C GLY A 409 28.13 -28.90 -2.97
N ALA A 410 28.73 -28.80 -4.16
CA ALA A 410 28.00 -28.78 -5.41
C ALA A 410 27.14 -30.05 -5.58
N ARG A 411 25.83 -29.86 -5.76
CA ARG A 411 24.86 -30.94 -5.94
C ARG A 411 23.75 -30.57 -6.90
N GLU A 412 23.22 -31.58 -7.57
CA GLU A 412 21.96 -31.49 -8.31
C GLU A 412 20.81 -31.38 -7.30
N THR A 413 19.97 -30.37 -7.48
CA THR A 413 18.77 -30.14 -6.65
C THR A 413 17.48 -30.48 -7.38
N GLU A 414 17.49 -30.42 -8.71
CA GLU A 414 16.34 -30.71 -9.55
C GLU A 414 16.80 -31.13 -10.94
N ARG A 415 16.05 -32.03 -11.58
CA ARG A 415 16.20 -32.36 -13.00
C ARG A 415 14.83 -32.50 -13.64
N ARG A 416 14.65 -31.83 -14.77
CA ARG A 416 13.40 -31.86 -15.53
C ARG A 416 13.66 -31.89 -17.01
N ASN A 417 12.86 -32.66 -17.76
CA ASN A 417 12.94 -32.69 -19.21
C ASN A 417 12.05 -31.58 -19.79
N PHE A 418 12.52 -30.95 -20.85
CA PHE A 418 11.80 -29.92 -21.58
C PHE A 418 11.65 -30.31 -23.05
N ASP A 419 10.52 -29.95 -23.64
CA ASP A 419 10.33 -29.97 -25.07
C ASP A 419 9.85 -28.59 -25.54
N HIS A 420 10.66 -27.93 -26.37
CA HIS A 420 10.40 -26.58 -26.88
C HIS A 420 9.91 -25.59 -25.80
N GLY A 421 10.56 -25.61 -24.64
CA GLY A 421 10.29 -24.70 -23.52
C GLY A 421 9.18 -25.15 -22.58
N GLN A 422 8.49 -26.25 -22.88
CA GLN A 422 7.48 -26.83 -21.98
C GLN A 422 8.10 -27.95 -21.13
N ALA A 423 7.95 -27.80 -19.82
CA ALA A 423 8.33 -28.85 -18.89
C ALA A 423 7.46 -30.10 -19.14
N GLN A 424 8.11 -31.25 -19.21
CA GLN A 424 7.45 -32.54 -19.33
C GLN A 424 7.24 -33.11 -17.92
N ASP A 425 6.01 -33.51 -17.63
CA ASP A 425 5.72 -34.30 -16.43
C ASP A 425 6.10 -35.76 -16.69
N TRP A 426 6.60 -36.41 -15.64
CA TRP A 426 7.13 -37.77 -15.70
C TRP A 426 6.03 -38.82 -15.77
#